data_AF-A0A0R3PD27-F1
#
_entry.id   AF-A0A0R3PD27-F1
#
_cell.length_a   1.000
_cell.length_b   1.000
_cell.length_c   1.000
_cell.angle_alpha   90.00
_cell.angle_beta   90.00
_cell.angle_gamma   90.00
#
_symmetry.space_group_name_H-M   'P 1'
#
loop_
_entity.id
_entity.type
_entity.pdbx_description
1 polymer ?
#
loop_
_entity_poly.entity_id
_entity_poly.type
_entity_poly.pdbx_seq_one_letter_code
_entity_poly.pdbx_strand_id
1 'polypeptide(L)'
;MVKVFVEETLKKGVYGLIAEFKSMKRMNDFTKMTEFVAQNPQGRNRYKDVGCLDNDRVVIKIGPVSYIHANYVSTPVSPKRFICTQAPLPKTCPDFWYMVVQEKSLAILMLCNFVEQQALRLVLLQLLPSNRFFQFPFPFETKIKVMVRQLEVSIPNYPTHTCLHYHWMDWPDRGVPEADLAPIALLSKLKENTCVLSPNEKFLPNTPLTAK
;
A
#
# COMPACT_ATOMS: atom_id res chain seq x y z
N MET A 1 -28.29 8.07 -1.89
CA MET A 1 -27.05 7.72 -2.63
C MET A 1 -26.71 6.23 -2.50
N VAL A 2 -26.55 5.68 -1.28
CA VAL A 2 -26.24 4.24 -1.09
C VAL A 2 -27.37 3.31 -1.56
N LYS A 3 -28.64 3.62 -1.23
CA LYS A 3 -29.79 2.81 -1.65
C LYS A 3 -29.86 2.62 -3.17
N VAL A 4 -29.73 3.71 -3.93
CA VAL A 4 -29.71 3.68 -5.40
C VAL A 4 -28.55 2.84 -5.92
N PHE A 5 -27.35 2.99 -5.35
CA PHE A 5 -26.20 2.18 -5.74
C PHE A 5 -26.46 0.69 -5.52
N VAL A 6 -27.04 0.31 -4.38
CA VAL A 6 -27.38 -1.08 -4.06
C VAL A 6 -28.42 -1.63 -5.03
N GLU A 7 -29.51 -0.89 -5.26
CA GLU A 7 -30.57 -1.28 -6.19
C GLU A 7 -30.03 -1.48 -7.63
N GLU A 8 -29.24 -0.54 -8.14
CA GLU A 8 -28.64 -0.64 -9.47
C GLU A 8 -27.60 -1.77 -9.56
N THR A 9 -26.80 -2.00 -8.52
CA THR A 9 -25.82 -3.09 -8.48
C THR A 9 -26.51 -4.45 -8.50
N LEU A 10 -27.58 -4.62 -7.71
CA LEU A 10 -28.37 -5.84 -7.67
C LEU A 10 -29.08 -6.08 -9.02
N LYS A 11 -29.68 -5.03 -9.59
CA LYS A 11 -30.34 -5.08 -10.91
C LYS A 11 -29.37 -5.47 -12.03
N LYS A 12 -28.14 -4.95 -12.00
CA LYS A 12 -27.09 -5.25 -12.98
C LYS A 12 -26.60 -6.70 -12.88
N GLY A 13 -26.54 -7.23 -11.66
CA GLY A 13 -26.10 -8.60 -11.39
C GLY A 13 -24.64 -8.85 -11.75
N VAL A 14 -24.17 -10.08 -11.47
CA VAL A 14 -22.75 -10.45 -11.65
C VAL A 14 -22.30 -10.31 -13.12
N TYR A 15 -23.10 -10.79 -14.07
CA TYR A 15 -22.75 -10.72 -15.49
C TYR A 15 -22.67 -9.28 -16.01
N GLY A 16 -23.58 -8.40 -15.58
CA GLY A 16 -23.55 -7.00 -15.96
C GLY A 16 -22.34 -6.27 -15.36
N LEU A 17 -21.97 -6.58 -14.11
CA LEU A 17 -20.75 -6.06 -13.48
C LEU A 17 -19.48 -6.52 -14.21
N ILE A 18 -19.43 -7.78 -14.64
CA ILE A 18 -18.32 -8.31 -15.46
C ILE A 18 -18.25 -7.57 -16.81
N ALA A 19 -19.38 -7.34 -17.46
CA ALA A 19 -19.43 -6.62 -18.74
C ALA A 19 -18.96 -5.16 -18.59
N GLU A 20 -19.39 -4.47 -17.53
CA GLU A 20 -18.95 -3.12 -17.19
C GLU A 20 -17.44 -3.08 -16.89
N PHE A 21 -16.92 -4.02 -16.11
CA PHE A 21 -15.48 -4.10 -15.86
C PHE A 21 -14.68 -4.31 -17.16
N LYS A 22 -15.17 -5.17 -18.06
CA LYS A 22 -14.53 -5.42 -19.36
C LYS A 22 -14.57 -4.20 -20.27
N SER A 23 -15.62 -3.40 -20.24
CA SER A 23 -15.71 -2.17 -21.05
C SER A 23 -14.79 -1.06 -20.54
N MET A 24 -14.45 -1.07 -19.24
CA MET A 24 -13.48 -0.16 -18.65
C MET A 24 -12.02 -0.47 -19.01
N LYS A 25 -11.72 -1.57 -19.73
CA LYS A 25 -10.34 -1.99 -20.02
C LYS A 25 -9.59 -0.90 -20.79
N ARG A 26 -8.63 -0.26 -20.12
CA ARG A 26 -7.70 0.69 -20.72
C ARG A 26 -6.45 -0.06 -21.14
N MET A 27 -5.98 0.17 -22.37
CA MET A 27 -4.65 -0.28 -22.78
C MET A 27 -3.61 0.70 -22.22
N ASN A 28 -2.39 0.21 -22.01
CA ASN A 28 -1.28 1.10 -21.64
C ASN A 28 -1.02 2.06 -22.79
N ASP A 29 -1.15 3.34 -22.50
CA ASP A 29 -0.72 4.41 -23.38
C ASP A 29 0.74 4.73 -23.06
N PHE A 30 1.66 4.04 -23.75
CA PHE A 30 3.10 4.16 -23.48
C PHE A 30 3.66 5.57 -23.73
N THR A 31 2.94 6.45 -24.45
CA THR A 31 3.36 7.84 -24.61
C THR A 31 3.24 8.64 -23.32
N LYS A 32 2.50 8.13 -22.32
CA LYS A 32 2.37 8.71 -20.97
C LYS A 32 3.21 7.99 -19.92
N MET A 33 4.09 7.10 -20.35
CA MET A 33 4.87 6.18 -19.51
C MET A 33 6.32 6.10 -20.00
N THR A 34 6.86 7.23 -20.43
CA THR A 34 8.18 7.34 -21.06
C THR A 34 9.29 6.86 -20.13
N GLU A 35 9.24 7.24 -18.85
CA GLU A 35 10.21 6.80 -17.86
C GLU A 35 10.09 5.30 -17.59
N PHE A 36 8.86 4.78 -17.48
CA PHE A 36 8.62 3.34 -17.34
C PHE A 36 9.26 2.56 -18.50
N VAL A 37 9.06 3.00 -19.74
CA VAL A 37 9.64 2.34 -20.93
C VAL A 37 11.16 2.41 -20.91
N ALA A 38 11.75 3.57 -20.56
CA ALA A 38 13.20 3.75 -20.47
C ALA A 38 13.86 2.82 -19.44
N GLN A 39 13.11 2.42 -18.40
CA GLN A 39 13.61 1.60 -17.29
C GLN A 39 13.39 0.10 -17.50
N ASN A 40 12.69 -0.30 -18.57
CA ASN A 40 12.51 -1.72 -18.93
C ASN A 40 13.85 -2.43 -19.23
N PRO A 41 14.78 -1.90 -20.05
CA PRO A 41 16.09 -2.50 -20.26
C PRO A 41 16.94 -2.57 -18.98
N GLN A 42 16.68 -1.69 -18.02
CA GLN A 42 17.40 -1.63 -16.74
C GLN A 42 16.92 -2.67 -15.72
N GLY A 43 15.85 -3.43 -16.03
CA GLY A 43 15.31 -4.46 -15.16
C GLY A 43 14.71 -3.91 -13.86
N ARG A 44 14.16 -2.69 -13.89
CA ARG A 44 13.59 -2.02 -12.70
C ARG A 44 12.06 -2.18 -12.59
N ASN A 45 11.43 -2.72 -13.63
CA ASN A 45 9.99 -3.03 -13.67
C ASN A 45 9.78 -4.53 -13.53
N ARG A 46 8.90 -4.95 -12.61
CA ARG A 46 8.59 -6.37 -12.41
C ARG A 46 7.84 -6.97 -13.60
N TYR A 47 6.94 -6.19 -14.20
CA TYR A 47 6.13 -6.59 -15.35
C TYR A 47 6.18 -5.51 -16.43
N LYS A 48 6.37 -5.91 -17.69
CA LYS A 48 6.48 -4.98 -18.83
C LYS A 48 5.11 -4.47 -19.32
N ASP A 49 4.05 -5.20 -18.98
CA ASP A 49 2.66 -4.93 -19.31
C ASP A 49 1.89 -4.20 -18.19
N VAL A 50 2.54 -3.92 -17.06
CA VAL A 50 1.98 -3.09 -15.98
C VAL A 50 2.70 -1.74 -15.99
N GLY A 51 2.10 -0.75 -16.65
CA GLY A 51 2.70 0.57 -16.82
C GLY A 51 2.79 1.40 -15.53
N CYS A 52 3.73 2.35 -15.50
CA CYS A 52 3.83 3.40 -14.49
C CYS A 52 3.69 4.76 -15.18
N LEU A 53 2.71 5.56 -14.76
CA LEU A 53 2.36 6.83 -15.41
C LEU A 53 3.34 7.93 -15.05
N ASP A 54 3.81 8.71 -16.03
CA ASP A 54 4.78 9.79 -15.78
C ASP A 54 4.20 10.92 -14.92
N ASN A 55 2.93 11.30 -15.15
CA ASN A 55 2.30 12.45 -14.49
C ASN A 55 2.20 12.29 -12.96
N ASP A 56 1.99 11.07 -12.49
CA ASP A 56 1.74 10.77 -11.08
C ASP A 56 2.84 9.90 -10.47
N ARG A 57 3.98 9.69 -11.16
CA ARG A 57 5.05 8.84 -10.60
C ARG A 57 5.69 9.51 -9.39
N VAL A 58 6.12 8.68 -8.46
CA VAL A 58 6.99 9.13 -7.38
C VAL A 58 8.40 9.31 -7.94
N VAL A 59 8.99 10.49 -7.72
CA VAL A 59 10.36 10.80 -8.13
C VAL A 59 11.25 10.76 -6.90
N ILE A 60 12.20 9.84 -6.85
CA ILE A 60 13.17 9.76 -5.75
C ILE A 60 14.19 10.89 -5.92
N LYS A 61 14.43 11.63 -4.83
CA LYS A 61 15.35 12.79 -4.75
C LYS A 61 16.48 12.55 -3.77
N ILE A 62 16.24 11.71 -2.77
CA ILE A 62 17.19 11.45 -1.67
C ILE A 62 18.10 10.23 -1.95
N GLY A 63 17.89 9.54 -3.06
CA GLY A 63 18.64 8.37 -3.50
C GLY A 63 19.41 8.61 -4.81
N PRO A 64 20.23 7.63 -5.25
CA PRO A 64 21.11 7.77 -6.42
C PRO A 64 20.38 7.71 -7.76
N VAL A 65 19.11 7.29 -7.77
CA VAL A 65 18.29 7.10 -8.97
C VAL A 65 16.93 7.75 -8.75
N SER A 66 16.38 8.35 -9.81
CA SER A 66 15.12 9.11 -9.73
C SER A 66 13.86 8.25 -9.94
N TYR A 67 14.03 7.05 -10.51
CA TYR A 67 12.92 6.18 -10.89
C TYR A 67 12.63 5.10 -9.85
N ILE A 68 11.36 4.95 -9.52
CA ILE A 68 10.77 3.77 -8.87
C ILE A 68 9.40 3.53 -9.52
N HIS A 69 9.02 2.27 -9.71
CA HIS A 69 7.70 1.92 -10.25
C HIS A 69 6.63 2.11 -9.17
N ALA A 70 6.25 3.37 -8.96
CA ALA A 70 5.29 3.80 -7.97
C ALA A 70 4.55 5.04 -8.45
N ASN A 71 3.22 5.07 -8.28
CA ASN A 71 2.37 6.20 -8.59
C ASN A 71 1.61 6.68 -7.35
N TYR A 72 1.46 7.99 -7.21
CA TYR A 72 0.52 8.57 -6.26
C TYR A 72 -0.90 8.24 -6.70
N VAL A 73 -1.75 7.84 -5.75
CA VAL A 73 -3.17 7.60 -5.96
C VAL A 73 -3.98 8.54 -5.09
N SER A 74 -4.80 9.34 -5.76
CA SER A 74 -5.68 10.31 -5.12
C SER A 74 -6.91 9.66 -4.49
N THR A 75 -7.46 10.35 -3.51
CA THR A 75 -8.81 10.18 -2.98
C THR A 75 -9.57 11.49 -3.14
N PRO A 76 -10.92 11.50 -3.03
CA PRO A 76 -11.68 12.74 -3.13
C PRO A 76 -11.25 13.85 -2.14
N VAL A 77 -10.59 13.49 -1.05
CA VAL A 77 -10.16 14.41 0.01
C VAL A 77 -8.64 14.64 0.05
N SER A 78 -7.85 13.95 -0.76
CA SER A 78 -6.39 14.11 -0.78
C SER A 78 -5.80 13.62 -2.11
N PRO A 79 -5.09 14.48 -2.86
CA PRO A 79 -4.54 14.14 -4.17
C PRO A 79 -3.37 13.14 -4.12
N LYS A 80 -2.68 13.03 -2.98
CA LYS A 80 -1.53 12.13 -2.78
C LYS A 80 -1.72 11.25 -1.55
N ARG A 81 -2.87 10.58 -1.47
CA ARG A 81 -3.25 9.83 -0.27
C ARG A 81 -2.50 8.52 -0.13
N PHE A 82 -2.34 7.82 -1.24
CA PHE A 82 -1.69 6.52 -1.30
C PHE A 82 -0.56 6.57 -2.32
N ILE A 83 0.41 5.67 -2.14
CA ILE A 83 1.39 5.33 -3.16
C ILE A 83 1.14 3.86 -3.49
N CYS A 84 0.77 3.59 -4.74
CA CYS A 84 0.69 2.23 -5.26
C CYS A 84 2.00 1.93 -5.98
N THR A 85 2.68 0.87 -5.55
CA THR A 85 3.99 0.46 -6.07
C THR A 85 4.00 -1.04 -6.31
N GLN A 86 4.84 -1.49 -7.25
CA GLN A 86 5.14 -2.91 -7.36
C GLN A 86 5.83 -3.43 -6.08
N ALA A 87 5.76 -4.74 -5.86
CA ALA A 87 6.62 -5.41 -4.88
C ALA A 87 8.10 -5.16 -5.25
N PRO A 88 8.93 -4.60 -4.34
CA PRO A 88 10.32 -4.30 -4.63
C PRO A 88 11.08 -5.50 -5.20
N LEU A 89 11.89 -5.25 -6.22
CA LEU A 89 12.83 -6.22 -6.76
C LEU A 89 14.14 -6.15 -5.96
N PRO A 90 14.99 -7.19 -5.97
CA PRO A 90 16.30 -7.12 -5.30
C PRO A 90 17.09 -5.85 -5.65
N LYS A 91 17.06 -5.44 -6.92
CA LYS A 91 17.72 -4.22 -7.44
C LYS A 91 17.07 -2.91 -6.99
N THR A 92 15.77 -2.92 -6.70
CA THR A 92 14.99 -1.70 -6.36
C THR A 92 14.60 -1.64 -4.87
N CYS A 93 15.07 -2.59 -4.05
CA CYS A 93 14.84 -2.59 -2.61
C CYS A 93 15.38 -1.32 -1.92
N PRO A 94 16.61 -0.84 -2.20
CA PRO A 94 17.08 0.43 -1.64
C PRO A 94 16.20 1.61 -2.05
N ASP A 95 15.79 1.64 -3.32
CA ASP A 95 14.95 2.69 -3.91
C ASP A 95 13.57 2.78 -3.24
N PHE A 96 12.99 1.64 -2.90
CA PHE A 96 11.77 1.58 -2.10
C PHE A 96 11.94 2.25 -0.73
N TRP A 97 13.07 2.03 -0.04
CA TRP A 97 13.32 2.67 1.25
C TRP A 97 13.63 4.16 1.15
N TYR A 98 14.35 4.59 0.12
CA TYR A 98 14.49 6.02 -0.20
C TYR A 98 13.13 6.68 -0.39
N MET A 99 12.22 6.03 -1.14
CA MET A 99 10.85 6.51 -1.32
C MET A 99 10.08 6.58 0.02
N VAL A 100 10.14 5.54 0.85
CA VAL A 100 9.43 5.49 2.14
C VAL A 100 9.87 6.63 3.06
N VAL A 101 11.17 6.87 3.18
CA VAL A 101 11.74 7.95 4.02
C VAL A 101 11.41 9.32 3.44
N GLN A 102 11.62 9.51 2.12
CA GLN A 102 11.31 10.77 1.44
C GLN A 102 9.85 11.20 1.62
N GLU A 103 8.93 10.26 1.42
CA GLU A 103 7.49 10.50 1.50
C GLU A 103 6.97 10.44 2.94
N LYS A 104 7.87 10.21 3.92
CA LYS A 104 7.55 10.09 5.35
C LYS A 104 6.41 9.08 5.59
N SER A 105 6.42 7.97 4.85
CA SER A 105 5.33 6.99 4.86
C SER A 105 5.20 6.33 6.22
N LEU A 106 4.11 6.56 6.93
CA LEU A 106 3.89 6.01 8.28
C LEU A 106 3.46 4.53 8.28
N ALA A 107 2.89 4.07 7.18
CA ALA A 107 2.39 2.71 7.04
C ALA A 107 2.65 2.13 5.65
N ILE A 108 2.98 0.84 5.60
CA ILE A 108 3.13 0.05 4.39
C ILE A 108 2.11 -1.09 4.47
N LEU A 109 1.29 -1.24 3.44
CA LEU A 109 0.36 -2.36 3.31
C LEU A 109 0.84 -3.28 2.19
N MET A 110 1.24 -4.49 2.57
CA MET A 110 1.66 -5.56 1.67
C MET A 110 0.52 -6.56 1.50
N LEU A 111 0.01 -6.68 0.27
CA LEU A 111 -1.14 -7.52 -0.07
C LEU A 111 -0.78 -8.84 -0.75
N CYS A 112 0.50 -9.12 -0.98
CA CYS A 112 0.93 -10.35 -1.66
C CYS A 112 1.85 -11.17 -0.77
N ASN A 113 1.77 -12.49 -0.91
CA ASN A 113 2.72 -13.41 -0.30
C ASN A 113 4.01 -13.50 -1.11
N PHE A 114 5.12 -13.74 -0.40
CA PHE A 114 6.43 -13.91 -1.01
C PHE A 114 6.57 -15.28 -1.67
N VAL A 115 6.48 -15.35 -3.00
CA VAL A 115 6.92 -16.54 -3.76
C VAL A 115 8.45 -16.51 -3.96
N GLU A 116 9.09 -15.35 -3.91
CA GLU A 116 10.54 -15.16 -4.12
C GLU A 116 11.28 -15.02 -2.76
N GLN A 117 11.41 -16.13 -2.03
CA GLN A 117 11.66 -16.18 -0.58
C GLN A 117 13.03 -15.72 -0.01
N GLN A 118 14.05 -15.35 -0.79
CA GLN A 118 15.39 -15.10 -0.23
C GLN A 118 15.84 -13.64 -0.17
N ALA A 119 15.67 -12.86 -1.24
CA ALA A 119 16.28 -11.53 -1.31
C ALA A 119 15.59 -10.49 -0.39
N LEU A 120 14.26 -10.47 -0.33
CA LEU A 120 13.51 -9.54 0.54
C LEU A 120 13.60 -9.93 2.02
N ARG A 121 13.70 -11.23 2.31
CA ARG A 121 13.93 -11.73 3.67
C ARG A 121 15.29 -11.24 4.18
N LEU A 122 16.33 -11.26 3.35
CA LEU A 122 17.64 -10.70 3.69
C LEU A 122 17.59 -9.17 3.92
N VAL A 123 16.89 -8.41 3.08
CA VAL A 123 16.74 -6.95 3.24
C VAL A 123 15.97 -6.58 4.52
N LEU A 124 14.90 -7.32 4.84
CA LEU A 124 14.11 -7.08 6.06
C LEU A 124 14.83 -7.54 7.33
N LEU A 125 15.66 -8.60 7.25
CA LEU A 125 16.45 -9.10 8.38
C LEU A 125 17.67 -8.22 8.68
N GLN A 126 18.22 -7.52 7.69
CA GLN A 126 19.36 -6.60 7.88
C GLN A 126 18.96 -5.27 8.53
N LEU A 127 17.67 -4.92 8.59
CA LEU A 127 17.19 -3.60 9.04
C LEU A 127 16.51 -3.61 10.43
N LEU A 128 16.46 -4.73 11.16
CA LEU A 128 15.69 -4.81 12.42
C LEU A 128 16.45 -5.47 13.58
N PRO A 129 16.80 -4.71 14.65
CA PRO A 129 17.20 -5.29 15.94
C PRO A 129 16.01 -5.65 16.85
N SER A 130 14.78 -5.22 16.54
CA SER A 130 13.61 -5.38 17.41
C SER A 130 12.50 -6.23 16.77
N ASN A 131 12.45 -7.51 17.14
CA ASN A 131 11.47 -8.53 16.71
C ASN A 131 10.04 -8.31 17.26
N ARG A 132 9.53 -7.07 17.32
CA ARG A 132 8.15 -6.82 17.75
C ARG A 132 7.21 -6.94 16.56
N PHE A 133 6.62 -8.13 16.42
CA PHE A 133 5.48 -8.36 15.54
C PHE A 133 4.25 -8.74 16.36
N PHE A 134 3.08 -8.36 15.87
CA PHE A 134 1.80 -8.75 16.45
C PHE A 134 0.79 -9.00 15.34
N GLN A 135 -0.24 -9.77 15.64
CA GLN A 135 -1.37 -9.96 14.72
C GLN A 135 -2.31 -8.77 14.81
N PHE A 136 -2.81 -8.30 13.67
CA PHE A 136 -3.79 -7.22 13.64
C PHE A 136 -5.05 -7.62 14.44
N PRO A 137 -5.46 -6.82 15.44
CA PRO A 137 -6.60 -7.14 16.28
C PRO A 137 -7.91 -6.73 15.58
N PHE A 138 -8.44 -7.62 14.73
CA PHE A 138 -9.76 -7.38 14.13
C PHE A 138 -10.84 -7.31 15.21
N PRO A 139 -11.80 -6.37 15.12
CA PRO A 139 -12.88 -6.24 16.10
C PRO A 139 -14.02 -7.27 15.92
N PHE A 140 -13.83 -8.23 15.03
CA PHE A 140 -14.76 -9.30 14.70
C PHE A 140 -13.99 -10.59 14.39
N GLU A 141 -14.70 -11.71 14.42
CA GLU A 141 -14.15 -13.00 14.02
C GLU A 141 -13.91 -13.04 12.51
N THR A 142 -12.68 -13.35 12.11
CA THR A 142 -12.28 -13.50 10.70
C THR A 142 -11.20 -14.56 10.57
N LYS A 143 -11.16 -15.22 9.41
CA LYS A 143 -10.07 -16.14 9.06
C LYS A 143 -8.81 -15.40 8.58
N ILE A 144 -8.94 -14.12 8.23
CA ILE A 144 -7.89 -13.31 7.62
C ILE A 144 -6.78 -13.02 8.63
N LYS A 145 -5.53 -13.21 8.19
CA LYS A 145 -4.34 -12.97 9.02
C LYS A 145 -3.51 -11.82 8.48
N VAL A 146 -3.46 -10.73 9.25
CA VAL A 146 -2.55 -9.61 8.98
C VAL A 146 -1.49 -9.56 10.07
N MET A 147 -0.22 -9.65 9.68
CA MET A 147 0.92 -9.47 10.56
C MET A 147 1.36 -8.01 10.53
N VAL A 148 1.54 -7.39 11.70
CA VAL A 148 2.02 -6.02 11.84
C VAL A 148 3.43 -6.03 12.41
N ARG A 149 4.33 -5.25 11.82
CA ARG A 149 5.71 -5.05 12.28
C ARG A 149 6.02 -3.56 12.37
N GLN A 150 6.74 -3.15 13.40
CA GLN A 150 7.33 -1.83 13.45
C GLN A 150 8.69 -1.89 12.77
N LEU A 151 8.92 -1.00 11.80
CA LEU A 151 10.16 -0.91 11.05
C LEU A 151 10.86 0.41 11.35
N GLU A 152 12.18 0.36 11.38
CA GLU A 152 13.04 1.52 11.52
C GLU A 152 14.01 1.56 10.33
N VAL A 153 14.10 2.71 9.67
CA VAL A 153 14.88 2.90 8.46
C VAL A 153 15.82 4.07 8.70
N SER A 154 17.12 3.81 8.57
CA SER A 154 18.17 4.83 8.67
C SER A 154 18.81 5.04 7.31
N ILE A 155 18.82 6.30 6.86
CA ILE A 155 19.46 6.74 5.61
C ILE A 155 20.49 7.82 5.99
N PRO A 156 21.73 7.75 5.48
CA PRO A 156 22.75 8.75 5.78
C PRO A 156 22.25 10.18 5.54
N ASN A 157 22.49 11.06 6.52
CA ASN A 157 22.09 12.47 6.51
C ASN A 157 20.57 12.74 6.60
N TYR A 158 19.75 11.73 6.87
CA TYR A 158 18.32 11.88 7.14
C TYR A 158 17.99 11.38 8.56
N PRO A 159 16.97 11.98 9.22
CA PRO A 159 16.47 11.43 10.47
C PRO A 159 16.00 9.99 10.29
N THR A 160 16.25 9.16 11.29
CA THR A 160 15.68 7.81 11.36
C THR A 160 14.17 7.88 11.20
N HIS A 161 13.63 7.08 10.27
CA HIS A 161 12.21 7.03 9.98
C HIS A 161 11.61 5.73 10.51
N THR A 162 10.47 5.82 11.17
CA THR A 162 9.74 4.66 11.69
C THR A 162 8.41 4.51 10.97
N CYS A 163 8.07 3.28 10.58
CA CYS A 163 6.78 2.99 9.96
C CYS A 163 6.23 1.63 10.40
N LEU A 164 4.91 1.44 10.21
CA LEU A 164 4.23 0.17 10.46
C LEU A 164 4.07 -0.61 9.15
N HIS A 165 4.50 -1.86 9.13
CA HIS A 165 4.35 -2.77 8.00
C HIS A 165 3.25 -3.78 8.30
N TYR A 166 2.16 -3.68 7.56
CA TYR A 166 1.01 -4.58 7.58
C TYR A 166 1.15 -5.58 6.44
N HIS A 167 1.31 -6.86 6.75
CA HIS A 167 1.41 -7.93 5.77
C HIS A 167 0.17 -8.80 5.82
N TRP A 168 -0.62 -8.76 4.76
CA TRP A 168 -1.75 -9.65 4.56
C TRP A 168 -1.24 -11.03 4.13
N MET A 169 -1.29 -12.00 5.04
CA MET A 169 -0.57 -13.27 4.94
C MET A 169 -1.26 -14.34 4.08
N ASP A 170 -2.53 -14.16 3.75
CA ASP A 170 -3.39 -15.18 3.13
C ASP A 170 -4.18 -14.62 1.95
N TRP A 171 -3.71 -13.53 1.34
CA TRP A 171 -4.31 -13.02 0.12
C TRP A 171 -4.05 -14.05 -1.00
N PRO A 172 -5.08 -14.52 -1.72
CA PRO A 172 -4.91 -15.56 -2.72
C PRO A 172 -4.14 -15.04 -3.94
N ASP A 173 -3.22 -15.87 -4.46
CA ASP A 173 -2.43 -15.53 -5.66
C ASP A 173 -3.33 -15.28 -6.90
N ARG A 174 -4.51 -15.90 -6.94
CA ARG A 174 -5.52 -15.69 -7.97
C ARG A 174 -6.87 -15.39 -7.33
N GLY A 175 -7.45 -14.25 -7.71
CA GLY A 175 -8.76 -13.82 -7.24
C GLY A 175 -8.67 -12.82 -6.10
N VAL A 176 -9.69 -12.81 -5.26
CA VAL A 176 -9.82 -11.94 -4.09
C VAL A 176 -10.11 -12.79 -2.86
N PRO A 177 -9.77 -12.32 -1.64
CA PRO A 177 -10.20 -12.98 -0.42
C PRO A 177 -11.72 -13.20 -0.38
N GLU A 178 -12.18 -14.14 0.43
CA GLU A 178 -13.61 -14.26 0.74
C GLU A 178 -14.17 -12.93 1.23
N ALA A 179 -15.45 -12.68 0.95
CA ALA A 179 -16.10 -11.44 1.36
C ALA A 179 -16.05 -11.29 2.89
N ASP A 180 -15.28 -10.32 3.36
CA ASP A 180 -15.00 -10.08 4.77
C ASP A 180 -14.86 -8.56 5.00
N LEU A 181 -15.11 -8.09 6.22
CA LEU A 181 -14.96 -6.69 6.59
C LEU A 181 -13.50 -6.30 6.88
N ALA A 182 -12.55 -7.25 6.85
CA ALA A 182 -11.14 -7.04 7.12
C ALA A 182 -10.48 -5.94 6.27
N PRO A 183 -10.72 -5.82 4.95
CA PRO A 183 -10.17 -4.70 4.17
C PRO A 183 -10.68 -3.34 4.69
N ILE A 184 -11.95 -3.27 5.13
CA ILE A 184 -12.56 -2.04 5.65
C ILE A 184 -11.98 -1.69 7.01
N ALA A 185 -11.87 -2.67 7.91
CA ALA A 185 -11.26 -2.47 9.24
C ALA A 185 -9.80 -2.04 9.12
N LEU A 186 -9.03 -2.68 8.23
CA LEU A 186 -7.64 -2.34 7.98
C LEU A 186 -7.50 -0.94 7.39
N LEU A 187 -8.34 -0.58 6.39
CA LEU A 187 -8.36 0.76 5.82
C LEU A 187 -8.73 1.82 6.87
N SER A 188 -9.69 1.54 7.76
CA SER A 188 -10.05 2.44 8.86
C SER A 188 -8.87 2.69 9.78
N LYS A 189 -8.17 1.61 10.18
CA LYS A 189 -6.98 1.74 11.05
C LYS A 189 -5.85 2.52 10.37
N LEU A 190 -5.60 2.26 9.09
CA LEU A 190 -4.59 2.99 8.32
C LEU A 190 -4.94 4.47 8.20
N LYS A 191 -6.23 4.83 8.12
CA LYS A 191 -6.68 6.23 8.11
C LYS A 191 -6.42 6.94 9.43
N GLU A 192 -6.70 6.31 10.56
CA GLU A 192 -6.38 6.86 11.89
C GLU A 192 -4.88 7.17 12.03
N ASN A 193 -4.03 6.23 11.62
CA ASN A 193 -2.57 6.36 11.77
C ASN A 193 -1.92 7.37 10.81
N THR A 194 -2.66 7.87 9.82
CA THR A 194 -2.13 8.79 8.79
C THR A 194 -2.93 10.08 8.66
N CYS A 195 -3.91 10.30 9.55
CA CYS A 195 -4.52 11.60 9.70
C CYS A 195 -3.52 12.53 10.41
N VAL A 196 -3.07 13.57 9.71
CA VAL A 196 -2.32 14.65 10.33
C VAL A 196 -3.25 15.30 11.35
N LEU A 197 -2.92 15.19 12.64
CA LEU A 197 -3.57 15.97 13.68
C LEU A 197 -3.51 17.43 13.27
N SER A 198 -4.68 18.09 13.21
CA SER A 198 -4.69 19.55 13.20
C SER A 198 -3.96 20.02 14.48
N PRO A 199 -3.20 21.14 14.46
CA PRO A 199 -2.34 21.52 15.59
C PRO A 199 -3.05 21.78 16.93
N ASN A 200 -4.37 21.68 17.01
CA ASN A 200 -5.17 22.17 18.14
C ASN A 200 -6.03 21.12 18.87
N GLU A 201 -5.94 19.83 18.56
CA GLU A 201 -6.68 18.82 19.33
C GLU A 201 -5.79 18.19 20.41
N LYS A 202 -5.94 18.69 21.64
CA LYS A 202 -5.35 18.09 22.84
C LYS A 202 -6.00 16.73 23.10
N PHE A 203 -5.17 15.69 23.23
CA PHE A 203 -5.58 14.39 23.74
C PHE A 203 -6.29 14.53 25.08
N LEU A 204 -7.57 14.16 25.15
CA LEU A 204 -8.21 13.81 26.40
C LEU A 204 -8.00 12.31 26.65
N PRO A 205 -7.46 11.89 27.80
CA PRO A 205 -7.33 10.48 28.12
C PRO A 205 -8.72 9.85 28.28
N ASN A 206 -8.92 8.70 27.65
CA ASN A 206 -10.11 7.87 27.71
C ASN A 206 -10.58 7.71 29.17
N THR A 207 -11.78 8.19 29.47
CA THR A 207 -12.46 7.86 30.72
C THR A 207 -13.04 6.44 30.60
N PRO A 208 -12.89 5.55 31.59
CA PRO A 208 -13.48 4.23 31.53
C PRO A 208 -15.01 4.34 31.55
N LEU A 209 -15.68 3.65 30.63
CA LEU A 209 -17.12 3.43 30.68
C LEU A 209 -17.44 2.63 31.95
N THR A 210 -18.02 3.28 32.94
CA THR A 210 -18.66 2.60 34.07
C THR A 210 -20.00 2.04 33.60
N ALA A 211 -20.16 0.73 33.77
CA ALA A 211 -21.43 0.05 33.57
C ALA A 211 -22.44 0.48 34.64
N LYS A 212 -23.62 0.91 34.21
CA LYS A 212 -24.89 0.80 34.94
C LYS A 212 -25.98 0.41 33.96
#